data_AF-A0A060NMN1-F1
#
_entry.id   AF-A0A060NMN1-F1
#
_cell.length_a   1.000
_cell.length_b   1.000
_cell.length_c   1.000
_cell.angle_alpha   90.00
_cell.angle_beta   90.00
_cell.angle_gamma   90.00
#
_symmetry.space_group_name_H-M   'P 1'
#
loop_
_entity.id
_entity.type
_entity.pdbx_description
1 polymer ?
#
loop_
_entity_poly.entity_id
_entity_poly.type
_entity_poly.pdbx_seq_one_letter_code
_entity_poly.pdbx_strand_id
1 'polypeptide(L)'
;MAQVTIYVEDEALQAARAAAARQQLSLSQWFAQFAAAEKRRHQSDWATFYAELDALGHPGDDDFPTLEALRAGQVPDLPRESW
;
A
#
# COMPACT_ATOMS: atom_id res chain seq x y z
N MET A 1 -0.21 -0.24 30.08
CA MET A 1 0.91 -0.82 29.28
C MET A 1 0.44 -2.16 28.74
N ALA A 2 0.56 -2.39 27.44
CA ALA A 2 0.18 -3.67 26.83
C ALA A 2 1.41 -4.57 26.72
N GLN A 3 1.27 -5.84 27.09
CA GLN A 3 2.28 -6.88 26.88
C GLN A 3 1.82 -7.76 25.72
N VAL A 4 2.72 -8.04 24.78
CA VAL A 4 2.45 -8.88 23.60
C VAL A 4 3.48 -9.99 23.55
N THR A 5 3.02 -11.22 23.36
CA THR A 5 3.86 -12.38 23.09
C THR A 5 3.69 -12.74 21.63
N ILE A 6 4.81 -12.87 20.91
CA ILE A 6 4.84 -13.26 19.50
C ILE A 6 5.68 -14.52 19.34
N TYR A 7 5.23 -15.39 18.45
CA TYR A 7 6.02 -16.53 18.00
C TYR A 7 6.79 -16.11 16.75
N VAL A 8 8.09 -16.38 16.75
CA VAL A 8 8.99 -16.10 15.64
C VAL A 8 9.88 -17.30 15.44
N GLU A 9 10.31 -17.51 14.20
CA GLU A 9 11.32 -18.52 13.88
C GLU A 9 12.65 -18.18 14.56
N ASP A 10 13.42 -19.21 14.89
CA ASP A 10 14.65 -19.03 15.67
C ASP A 10 15.68 -18.18 14.91
N GLU A 11 15.76 -18.33 13.59
CA GLU A 11 16.62 -17.52 12.73
C GLU A 11 16.27 -16.02 12.80
N ALA A 12 14.98 -15.70 12.77
CA ALA A 12 14.50 -14.32 12.89
C ALA A 12 14.79 -13.74 14.28
N LEU A 13 14.67 -14.56 15.34
CA LEU A 13 15.02 -14.15 16.69
C LEU A 13 16.52 -13.84 16.83
N GLN A 14 17.39 -14.67 16.24
CA GLN A 14 18.84 -14.42 16.25
C GLN A 14 19.19 -13.15 15.50
N ALA A 15 18.59 -12.93 14.33
CA ALA A 15 18.78 -11.71 13.55
C ALA A 15 18.36 -10.46 14.34
N ALA A 16 17.21 -10.50 15.02
CA ALA A 16 16.72 -9.41 15.85
C ALA A 16 17.66 -9.13 17.05
N ARG A 17 18.19 -10.18 17.70
CA ARG A 17 19.18 -10.02 18.79
C ARG A 17 20.47 -9.37 18.30
N ALA A 18 20.98 -9.81 17.15
CA ALA A 18 22.17 -9.20 16.55
C ALA A 18 21.93 -7.73 16.18
N ALA A 19 20.77 -7.40 15.60
CA ALA A 19 20.40 -6.02 15.27
C ALA A 19 20.26 -5.13 16.52
N ALA A 20 19.63 -5.63 17.57
CA ALA A 20 19.51 -4.93 18.86
C ALA A 20 20.89 -4.69 19.50
N ALA A 21 21.78 -5.69 19.48
CA ALA A 21 23.12 -5.58 20.01
C ALA A 21 23.96 -4.52 19.26
N ARG A 22 23.85 -4.46 17.92
CA ARG A 22 24.53 -3.45 17.10
C ARG A 22 24.10 -2.02 17.43
N GLN A 23 22.86 -1.85 17.87
CA GLN A 23 22.30 -0.55 18.28
C GLN A 23 22.42 -0.28 19.78
N GLN A 24 22.98 -1.23 20.56
CA GLN A 24 23.07 -1.16 22.02
C GLN A 24 21.69 -0.98 22.71
N LEU A 25 20.66 -1.59 22.15
CA LEU A 25 19.28 -1.54 22.66
C LEU A 25 18.88 -2.89 23.25
N SER A 26 17.89 -2.88 24.15
CA SER A 26 17.23 -4.12 24.55
C SER A 26 16.41 -4.68 23.38
N LEU A 27 16.24 -6.00 23.32
CA LEU A 27 15.47 -6.66 22.26
C LEU A 27 14.03 -6.12 22.18
N SER A 28 13.38 -5.93 23.33
CA SER A 28 12.02 -5.38 23.40
C SER A 28 11.94 -3.94 22.89
N GLN A 29 12.93 -3.10 23.22
CA GLN A 29 12.99 -1.72 22.74
C GLN A 29 13.25 -1.67 21.23
N TRP A 30 14.11 -2.55 20.73
CA TRP A 30 14.38 -2.68 19.30
C TRP A 30 13.11 -3.08 18.53
N PHE A 31 12.38 -4.10 19.01
CA PHE A 31 11.10 -4.50 18.39
C PHE A 31 10.04 -3.40 18.43
N ALA A 32 9.97 -2.62 19.52
CA ALA A 32 9.04 -1.49 19.61
C ALA A 32 9.37 -0.40 18.58
N GLN A 33 10.66 -0.08 18.39
CA GLN A 33 11.10 0.87 17.37
C GLN A 33 10.85 0.34 15.96
N PHE A 34 11.12 -0.95 15.73
CA PHE A 34 10.84 -1.63 14.47
C PHE A 34 9.36 -1.55 14.11
N ALA A 35 8.46 -1.94 15.02
CA ALA A 35 7.02 -1.88 14.80
C ALA A 35 6.52 -0.45 14.55
N ALA A 36 7.07 0.54 15.25
CA ALA A 36 6.75 1.95 15.02
C ALA A 36 7.27 2.48 13.67
N ALA A 37 8.44 2.01 13.22
CA ALA A 37 8.97 2.33 11.89
C ALA A 37 8.13 1.68 10.79
N GLU A 38 7.76 0.42 10.95
CA GLU A 38 6.97 -0.33 9.97
C GLU A 38 5.56 0.25 9.82
N LYS A 39 4.92 0.63 10.93
CA LYS A 39 3.64 1.35 10.92
C LYS A 39 3.74 2.66 10.13
N ARG A 40 4.83 3.42 10.29
CA ARG A 40 5.05 4.67 9.55
C ARG A 40 5.26 4.41 8.06
N ARG A 41 6.05 3.39 7.71
CA ARG A 41 6.23 2.95 6.31
C ARG A 41 4.91 2.65 5.62
N HIS A 42 4.06 1.85 6.26
CA HIS A 42 2.74 1.52 5.71
C HIS A 42 1.78 2.72 5.60
N GLN A 43 1.95 3.75 6.43
CA GLN A 43 1.17 4.99 6.32
C GLN A 43 1.69 5.93 5.23
N SER A 44 3.01 5.95 5.01
CA SER A 44 3.64 6.76 3.98
C SER A 44 3.31 6.30 2.55
N ASP A 45 2.98 5.03 2.36
CA ASP A 45 2.84 4.47 1.01
C ASP A 45 1.53 4.90 0.32
N TRP A 46 0.39 4.87 1.03
CA TRP A 46 -0.90 5.20 0.42
C TRP A 46 -1.07 6.69 0.10
N ALA A 47 -0.70 7.58 1.02
CA ALA A 47 -0.81 9.01 0.79
C ALA A 47 0.12 9.47 -0.34
N THR A 48 1.34 8.91 -0.41
CA THR A 48 2.28 9.19 -1.49
C THR A 48 1.78 8.60 -2.81
N PHE A 49 1.28 7.36 -2.80
CA PHE A 49 0.69 6.73 -3.99
C PHE A 49 -0.45 7.56 -4.59
N TYR A 50 -1.39 8.03 -3.76
CA TYR A 50 -2.48 8.88 -4.26
C TYR A 50 -1.99 10.27 -4.70
N ALA A 51 -1.02 10.85 -4.00
CA ALA A 51 -0.42 12.12 -4.44
C ALA A 51 0.31 11.99 -5.78
N GLU A 52 0.98 10.86 -6.04
CA GLU A 52 1.62 10.55 -7.32
C GLU A 52 0.56 10.32 -8.41
N LEU A 53 -0.53 9.62 -8.11
CA LEU A 53 -1.64 9.38 -9.04
C LEU A 53 -2.34 10.69 -9.40
N ASP A 54 -2.59 11.56 -8.43
CA ASP A 54 -3.16 12.90 -8.64
C ASP A 54 -2.19 13.81 -9.41
N ALA A 55 -0.88 13.65 -9.24
CA ALA A 55 0.13 14.38 -10.01
C ALA A 55 0.22 13.91 -11.48
N LEU A 56 -0.05 12.62 -11.73
CA LEU A 56 -0.18 12.06 -13.08
C LEU A 56 -1.48 12.52 -13.77
N GLY A 57 -2.55 12.70 -13.00
CA GLY A 57 -3.82 13.25 -13.46
C GLY A 57 -3.74 14.77 -13.65
N HIS A 58 -3.19 15.25 -14.77
CA HIS A 58 -3.32 16.66 -15.14
C HIS A 58 -4.80 16.98 -15.40
N PRO A 59 -5.42 17.97 -14.72
CA PRO A 59 -6.77 18.41 -15.04
C PRO A 59 -6.78 19.07 -16.43
N GLY A 60 -7.12 18.28 -17.44
CA GLY A 60 -7.22 18.71 -18.85
C GLY A 60 -6.41 17.92 -19.87
N ASP A 61 -5.61 16.92 -19.45
CA ASP A 61 -4.82 16.05 -20.35
C ASP A 61 -5.23 14.57 -20.22
N ASP A 62 -6.51 14.33 -19.93
CA ASP A 62 -7.10 13.02 -20.18
C ASP A 62 -7.21 12.87 -21.71
N ASP A 63 -6.27 12.15 -22.32
CA ASP A 63 -6.40 11.58 -23.67
C ASP A 63 -7.57 10.54 -23.74
N PHE A 64 -8.34 10.45 -22.66
CA PHE A 64 -9.55 9.67 -22.55
C PHE A 64 -10.72 10.43 -23.22
N PRO A 65 -11.40 9.80 -24.19
CA PRO A 65 -12.49 10.43 -24.90
C PRO A 65 -13.63 10.82 -23.93
N THR A 66 -14.28 11.95 -24.23
CA THR A 66 -15.46 12.38 -23.48
C THR A 66 -16.57 11.31 -23.56
N LEU A 67 -17.47 11.31 -22.56
CA LEU A 67 -18.63 10.42 -22.57
C LEU A 67 -19.47 10.54 -23.86
N GLU A 68 -19.53 11.74 -24.43
CA GLU A 68 -20.23 11.99 -25.71
C GLU A 68 -19.48 11.37 -26.89
N ALA A 69 -18.15 11.48 -26.93
CA ALA A 69 -17.32 10.85 -27.96
C ALA A 69 -17.39 9.31 -27.90
N LEU A 70 -17.42 8.74 -26.70
CA LEU A 70 -17.61 7.29 -26.50
C LEU A 70 -18.98 6.79 -26.97
N ARG A 71 -20.02 7.61 -26.80
CA ARG A 71 -21.40 7.28 -27.22
C ARG A 71 -21.63 7.49 -28.72
N ALA A 72 -20.83 8.31 -29.39
CA ALA A 72 -20.98 8.61 -30.81
C ALA A 72 -20.89 7.36 -31.72
N GLY A 73 -20.20 6.30 -31.26
CA GLY A 73 -20.07 5.03 -31.98
C GLY A 73 -20.99 3.90 -31.50
N GLN A 74 -21.93 4.17 -30.57
CA GLN A 74 -22.81 3.12 -30.06
C GLN A 74 -23.84 2.72 -31.11
N VAL A 75 -23.76 1.46 -31.54
CA VAL A 75 -24.78 0.81 -32.37
C VAL A 75 -25.86 0.26 -31.44
N PRO A 76 -27.14 0.27 -31.85
CA PRO A 76 -28.20 -0.37 -31.07
C PRO A 76 -27.82 -1.81 -30.72
N ASP A 77 -28.05 -2.19 -29.47
CA ASP A 77 -27.88 -3.57 -29.03
C ASP A 77 -28.64 -4.50 -29.98
N LEU A 78 -27.99 -5.61 -30.35
CA LEU A 78 -28.65 -6.66 -31.10
C LEU A 78 -29.88 -7.16 -30.31
N PRO A 79 -30.99 -7.50 -31.00
CA PRO A 79 -32.16 -8.03 -30.33
C PRO A 79 -31.75 -9.27 -29.52
N ARG A 80 -32.29 -9.38 -28.30
CA ARG A 80 -32.11 -10.59 -27.49
C ARG A 80 -32.61 -11.79 -28.28
N GLU A 81 -31.88 -12.90 -28.23
CA GLU A 81 -32.30 -14.14 -28.87
C GLU A 81 -33.68 -14.55 -28.33
N SER A 82 -34.60 -14.82 -29.25
CA SER A 82 -35.88 -15.43 -28.93
C SER A 82 -35.62 -16.89 -28.57
N TRP A 83 -35.80 -17.22 -27.29
CA TRP A 83 -35.88 -18.58 -26.79
C TRP A 83 -37.13 -19.29 -27.34
#